data_AF-A0A6H1NFN3-F1
#
_entry.id   AF-A0A6H1NFN3-F1
#
_cell.length_a   1.000
_cell.length_b   1.000
_cell.length_c   1.000
_cell.angle_alpha   90.00
_cell.angle_beta   90.00
_cell.angle_gamma   90.00
#
_symmetry.space_group_name_H-M   'P 1'
#
loop_
_entity.id
_entity.type
_entity.pdbx_description
1 polymer ?
#
loop_
_entity_poly.entity_id
_entity_poly.type
_entity_poly.pdbx_seq_one_letter_code
_entity_poly.pdbx_strand_id
1 'polypeptide(L)'
;MSDDTVDRINALLAELPPVTAAHLVQQWKQDAARMAAQTLEPPPLMRGPDFPYGLHGLNATMAKYTCRQPGCPMVYLEDADDGLPGPLTLPVNFTADDVSAAITAQANVRQEARLDLVQAAFTDHYRAEHPEALEEIHGTQATAAR
;
A
#
# COMPACT_ATOMS: atom_id res chain seq x y z
N MET A 1 -23.21 9.00 -5.34
CA MET A 1 -23.17 8.37 -6.68
C MET A 1 -24.50 7.67 -6.89
N SER A 2 -25.17 7.78 -8.04
CA SER A 2 -26.46 7.10 -8.24
C SER A 2 -26.26 5.60 -8.51
N ASP A 3 -27.18 4.75 -8.05
CA ASP A 3 -27.18 3.29 -8.30
C ASP A 3 -27.06 2.95 -9.79
N ASP A 4 -27.69 3.76 -10.64
CA ASP A 4 -27.65 3.66 -12.10
C ASP A 4 -26.22 3.81 -12.67
N THR A 5 -25.34 4.52 -11.97
CA THR A 5 -23.92 4.65 -12.33
C THR A 5 -23.15 3.36 -11.99
N VAL A 6 -23.44 2.75 -10.84
CA VAL A 6 -22.76 1.53 -10.37
C VAL A 6 -23.16 0.34 -11.23
N ASP A 7 -24.46 0.21 -11.54
CA ASP A 7 -24.97 -0.88 -12.40
C ASP A 7 -24.41 -0.81 -13.82
N ARG A 8 -24.26 0.40 -14.36
CA ARG A 8 -23.69 0.62 -15.69
C ARG A 8 -22.19 0.29 -15.74
N ILE A 9 -21.45 0.57 -14.67
CA ILE A 9 -20.03 0.19 -14.55
C ILE A 9 -19.91 -1.34 -14.48
N ASN A 10 -20.76 -2.00 -13.67
CA ASN A 10 -20.77 -3.46 -13.54
C ASN A 10 -21.12 -4.16 -14.87
N ALA A 11 -22.07 -3.61 -15.64
CA ALA A 11 -22.41 -4.12 -16.96
C ALA A 11 -21.25 -3.98 -17.96
N LEU A 12 -20.56 -2.84 -17.97
CA LEU A 12 -19.38 -2.62 -18.82
C LEU A 12 -18.22 -3.56 -18.48
N LEU A 13 -18.01 -3.86 -17.20
CA LEU A 13 -16.97 -4.79 -16.75
C LEU A 13 -17.29 -6.24 -17.13
N ALA A 14 -18.57 -6.63 -17.18
CA ALA A 14 -19.00 -7.98 -17.55
C ALA A 14 -18.86 -8.28 -19.05
N GLU A 15 -18.89 -7.25 -19.91
CA GLU A 15 -18.76 -7.40 -21.37
C GLU A 15 -17.30 -7.38 -21.88
N LEU A 16 -16.34 -7.03 -21.02
CA LEU A 16 -14.93 -6.97 -21.40
C LEU A 16 -14.34 -8.39 -21.51
N PRO A 17 -13.60 -8.70 -22.59
CA PRO A 17 -12.82 -9.93 -22.67
C PRO A 17 -11.87 -10.04 -21.47
N PRO A 18 -11.67 -11.23 -20.87
CA PRO A 18 -10.86 -11.42 -19.66
C PRO A 18 -9.44 -10.83 -19.75
N VAL A 19 -8.86 -10.84 -20.96
CA VAL A 19 -7.53 -10.28 -21.25
C VAL A 19 -7.52 -8.75 -21.09
N THR A 20 -8.63 -8.09 -21.41
CA THR A 20 -8.77 -6.62 -21.34
C THR A 20 -8.94 -6.15 -19.90
N ALA A 21 -9.67 -6.91 -19.06
CA ALA A 21 -9.79 -6.62 -17.63
C ALA A 21 -8.44 -6.74 -16.90
N ALA A 22 -7.65 -7.79 -17.20
CA ALA A 22 -6.30 -7.95 -16.65
C ALA A 22 -5.37 -6.80 -17.07
N HIS A 23 -5.46 -6.35 -18.34
CA HIS A 23 -4.67 -5.22 -18.83
C HIS A 23 -5.07 -3.89 -18.17
N LEU A 24 -6.37 -3.66 -17.94
CA LEU A 24 -6.86 -2.48 -17.22
C LEU A 24 -6.39 -2.47 -15.76
N VAL A 25 -6.41 -3.63 -15.08
CA VAL A 25 -5.87 -3.76 -13.72
C VAL A 25 -4.36 -3.52 -13.69
N GLN A 26 -3.62 -4.05 -14.68
CA GLN A 26 -2.18 -3.84 -14.82
C GLN A 26 -1.86 -2.35 -15.02
N GLN A 27 -2.59 -1.69 -15.92
CA GLN A 27 -2.42 -0.26 -16.21
C GLN A 27 -2.78 0.60 -15.00
N TRP A 28 -3.88 0.30 -14.32
CA TRP A 28 -4.26 0.98 -13.09
C TRP A 28 -3.20 0.84 -11.99
N LYS A 29 -2.61 -0.35 -11.82
CA LYS A 29 -1.48 -0.56 -10.88
C LYS A 29 -0.26 0.28 -11.25
N GLN A 30 0.08 0.38 -12.53
CA GLN A 30 1.21 1.20 -12.99
C GLN A 30 0.95 2.69 -12.77
N ASP A 31 -0.27 3.16 -13.07
CA ASP A 31 -0.67 4.55 -12.89
C ASP A 31 -0.71 4.93 -11.41
N ALA A 32 -1.27 4.06 -10.55
CA ALA A 32 -1.28 4.24 -9.09
C ALA A 32 0.13 4.25 -8.50
N ALA A 33 1.00 3.33 -8.93
CA ALA A 33 2.41 3.31 -8.50
C ALA A 33 3.16 4.59 -8.90
N ARG A 34 2.91 5.10 -10.11
CA ARG A 34 3.48 6.36 -10.59
C ARG A 34 2.98 7.55 -9.79
N MET A 35 1.68 7.64 -9.50
CA MET A 35 1.12 8.73 -8.70
C MET A 35 1.61 8.69 -7.25
N ALA A 36 1.67 7.50 -6.64
CA ALA A 36 2.20 7.33 -5.29
C ALA A 36 3.69 7.73 -5.20
N ALA A 37 4.49 7.39 -6.21
CA ALA A 37 5.91 7.77 -6.28
C ALA A 37 6.13 9.28 -6.51
N GLN A 38 5.19 9.98 -7.15
CA GLN A 38 5.29 11.42 -7.42
C GLN A 38 4.89 12.32 -6.25
N THR A 39 4.21 11.76 -5.24
CA THR A 39 3.64 12.57 -4.13
C THR A 39 4.50 12.52 -2.87
N LEU A 40 5.47 11.59 -2.79
CA LEU A 40 6.30 11.37 -1.61
C LEU A 40 7.73 11.85 -1.87
N GLU A 41 8.03 13.08 -1.44
CA GLU A 41 9.39 13.57 -1.25
C GLU A 41 9.70 13.61 0.26
N PRO A 42 10.78 12.96 0.72
CA PRO A 42 11.72 12.12 -0.02
C PRO A 42 11.12 10.78 -0.49
N PRO A 43 11.69 10.14 -1.53
CA PRO A 43 11.19 8.88 -2.03
C PRO A 43 11.33 7.77 -0.97
N PRO A 44 10.41 6.79 -0.93
CA PRO A 44 10.45 5.72 0.07
C PRO A 44 11.69 4.80 -0.07
N LEU A 45 12.14 4.23 1.06
CA LEU A 45 13.31 3.34 1.14
C LEU A 45 13.07 1.96 0.50
N MET A 46 11.81 1.56 0.41
CA MET A 46 11.35 0.31 -0.19
C MET A 46 10.73 0.54 -1.56
N ARG A 47 10.74 -0.51 -2.39
CA ARG A 47 9.88 -0.58 -3.56
C ARG A 47 8.43 -0.79 -3.13
N GLY A 48 7.48 -0.42 -4.00
CA GLY A 48 6.06 -0.67 -3.77
C GLY A 48 5.79 -2.16 -3.49
N PRO A 49 4.76 -2.48 -2.70
CA PRO A 49 4.47 -3.85 -2.31
C PRO A 49 4.06 -4.72 -3.51
N ASP A 50 4.59 -5.93 -3.54
CA ASP A 50 4.10 -7.02 -4.38
C ASP A 50 3.15 -7.91 -3.55
N PHE A 51 2.14 -8.49 -4.20
CA PHE A 51 1.20 -9.44 -3.57
C PHE A 51 1.40 -10.83 -4.20
N PRO A 52 2.43 -11.59 -3.78
CA PRO A 52 2.87 -12.79 -4.47
C PRO A 52 1.88 -13.95 -4.41
N TYR A 53 0.90 -13.92 -3.50
CA TYR A 53 -0.04 -15.02 -3.28
C TYR A 53 -1.44 -14.79 -3.90
N GLY A 54 -1.63 -13.70 -4.65
CA GLY A 54 -2.91 -13.38 -5.31
C GLY A 54 -4.05 -13.09 -4.33
N LEU A 55 -5.27 -12.87 -4.85
CA LEU A 55 -6.47 -12.56 -4.05
C LEU A 55 -7.14 -13.79 -3.42
N HIS A 56 -6.61 -15.00 -3.64
CA HIS A 56 -7.27 -16.25 -3.28
C HIS A 56 -6.28 -17.23 -2.64
N GLY A 57 -6.33 -17.37 -1.31
CA GLY A 57 -5.49 -18.28 -0.52
C GLY A 57 -5.39 -17.86 0.94
N LEU A 58 -4.96 -18.78 1.83
CA LEU A 58 -4.78 -18.50 3.26
C LEU A 58 -3.74 -17.40 3.55
N ASN A 59 -2.85 -17.12 2.59
CA ASN A 59 -1.82 -16.07 2.65
C ASN A 59 -2.07 -14.94 1.64
N ALA A 60 -3.31 -14.80 1.13
CA ALA A 60 -3.68 -13.78 0.14
C ALA A 60 -3.53 -12.33 0.65
N THR A 61 -3.25 -12.18 1.94
CA THR A 61 -3.12 -10.92 2.67
C THR A 61 -1.65 -10.49 2.80
N MET A 62 -0.70 -11.35 2.45
CA MET A 62 0.73 -11.04 2.62
C MET A 62 1.22 -10.05 1.56
N ALA A 63 1.64 -8.87 2.02
CA ALA A 63 2.34 -7.88 1.22
C ALA A 63 3.86 -8.09 1.31
N LYS A 64 4.53 -8.13 0.17
CA LYS A 64 5.98 -8.28 0.06
C LYS A 64 6.62 -6.94 -0.31
N TYR A 65 7.52 -6.47 0.54
CA TYR A 65 8.33 -5.27 0.31
C TYR A 65 9.78 -5.65 0.07
N THR A 66 10.45 -4.94 -0.83
CA THR A 66 11.84 -5.22 -1.21
C THR A 66 12.71 -3.99 -1.12
N CYS A 67 13.98 -4.19 -0.71
CA CYS A 67 14.96 -3.11 -0.66
C CYS A 67 15.20 -2.54 -2.06
N ARG A 68 15.38 -1.21 -2.13
CA ARG A 68 15.60 -0.53 -3.41
C ARG A 68 17.03 -0.71 -3.93
N GLN A 69 18.00 -0.92 -3.04
CA GLN A 69 19.42 -0.99 -3.38
C GLN A 69 19.75 -2.15 -4.33
N PRO A 70 20.47 -1.92 -5.43
CA PRO A 70 20.85 -2.97 -6.37
C PRO A 70 21.63 -4.08 -5.67
N GLY A 71 21.17 -5.33 -5.82
CA GLY A 71 21.83 -6.50 -5.26
C GLY A 71 21.54 -6.78 -3.78
N CYS A 72 20.75 -5.93 -3.09
CA CYS A 72 20.34 -6.22 -1.73
C CYS A 72 19.21 -7.28 -1.71
N PRO A 73 19.40 -8.43 -1.04
CA PRO A 73 18.40 -9.50 -1.01
C PRO A 73 17.31 -9.30 0.05
N MET A 74 17.31 -8.17 0.77
CA MET A 74 16.36 -7.94 1.87
C MET A 74 14.91 -7.91 1.35
N VAL A 75 14.08 -8.72 2.02
CA VAL A 75 12.64 -8.82 1.80
C VAL A 75 11.95 -8.70 3.15
N TYR A 76 10.93 -7.86 3.24
CA TYR A 76 10.02 -7.78 4.37
C TYR A 76 8.64 -8.29 3.96
N LEU A 77 8.08 -9.21 4.74
CA LEU A 77 6.76 -9.77 4.52
C LEU A 77 5.84 -9.30 5.64
N GLU A 78 4.78 -8.58 5.27
CA GLU A 78 3.80 -8.05 6.20
C GLU A 78 2.45 -8.70 5.92
N ASP A 79 1.77 -9.20 6.95
CA ASP A 79 0.39 -9.61 6.82
C ASP A 79 -0.51 -8.36 6.82
N ALA A 80 -1.21 -8.10 5.71
CA ALA A 80 -2.08 -6.93 5.62
C ALA A 80 -3.30 -6.99 6.55
N ASP A 81 -3.64 -8.18 7.06
CA ASP A 81 -4.81 -8.41 7.91
C ASP A 81 -4.47 -8.67 9.38
N ASP A 82 -3.19 -8.71 9.76
CA ASP A 82 -2.84 -8.80 11.18
C ASP A 82 -3.22 -7.49 11.90
N GLY A 83 -4.02 -7.60 12.95
CA GLY A 83 -4.68 -6.46 13.60
C GLY A 83 -6.00 -6.01 12.94
N LEU A 84 -6.93 -6.96 12.74
CA LEU A 84 -8.32 -6.69 12.34
C LEU A 84 -8.83 -5.41 13.02
N PRO A 85 -9.27 -4.40 12.24
CA PRO A 85 -9.61 -3.14 12.84
C PRO A 85 -10.82 -3.35 13.75
N GLY A 86 -10.80 -2.69 14.91
CA GLY A 86 -11.94 -2.68 15.81
C GLY A 86 -13.22 -2.22 15.11
N PRO A 87 -14.38 -2.39 15.75
CA PRO A 87 -15.68 -2.13 15.12
C PRO A 87 -15.75 -0.70 14.54
N LEU A 88 -16.36 -0.57 13.34
CA LEU A 88 -16.67 0.74 12.76
C LEU A 88 -17.63 1.48 13.70
N THR A 89 -17.25 2.69 14.12
CA THR A 89 -18.11 3.54 14.92
C THR A 89 -18.90 4.46 14.00
N LEU A 90 -20.23 4.33 14.03
CA LEU A 90 -21.14 5.13 13.22
C LEU A 90 -22.04 5.99 14.12
N PRO A 91 -22.46 7.18 13.65
CA PRO A 91 -23.48 7.96 14.36
C PRO A 91 -24.82 7.21 14.38
N VAL A 92 -25.66 7.49 15.38
CA VAL A 92 -26.96 6.81 15.57
C VAL A 92 -27.89 6.94 14.35
N ASN A 93 -27.80 8.07 13.63
CA ASN A 93 -28.59 8.36 12.43
C ASN A 93 -27.72 8.35 11.16
N PHE A 94 -26.89 7.32 10.97
CA PHE A 94 -25.95 7.25 9.85
C PHE A 94 -26.65 7.15 8.49
N THR A 95 -25.96 7.63 7.46
CA THR A 95 -26.29 7.51 6.04
C THR A 95 -25.31 6.57 5.33
N ALA A 96 -25.59 6.23 4.06
CA ALA A 96 -24.65 5.45 3.24
C ALA A 96 -23.30 6.17 3.03
N ASP A 97 -23.32 7.51 2.99
CA ASP A 97 -22.11 8.31 2.87
C ASP A 97 -21.26 8.23 4.16
N ASP A 98 -21.90 8.19 5.33
CA ASP A 98 -21.20 8.02 6.62
C ASP A 98 -20.52 6.65 6.72
N VAL A 99 -21.16 5.60 6.19
CA VAL A 99 -20.56 4.26 6.12
C VAL A 99 -19.32 4.27 5.23
N SER A 100 -19.44 4.87 4.04
CA SER A 100 -18.32 4.98 3.10
C SER A 100 -17.16 5.78 3.72
N ALA A 101 -17.46 6.90 4.37
CA ALA A 101 -16.47 7.71 5.07
C ALA A 101 -15.77 6.95 6.21
N ALA A 102 -16.53 6.18 7.01
CA ALA A 102 -15.98 5.39 8.10
C ALA A 102 -15.06 4.26 7.58
N ILE A 103 -15.44 3.58 6.49
CA ILE A 103 -14.61 2.56 5.83
C ILE A 103 -13.32 3.19 5.31
N THR A 104 -13.40 4.33 4.61
CA THR A 104 -12.22 5.03 4.10
C THR A 104 -11.31 5.49 5.24
N ALA A 105 -11.86 6.05 6.31
CA ALA A 105 -11.08 6.47 7.47
C ALA A 105 -10.35 5.28 8.12
N GLN A 106 -11.05 4.16 8.33
CA GLN A 106 -10.44 2.95 8.88
C GLN A 106 -9.36 2.37 7.94
N ALA A 107 -9.59 2.38 6.63
CA ALA A 107 -8.61 1.95 5.64
C ALA A 107 -7.35 2.82 5.64
N ASN A 108 -7.50 4.15 5.75
CA ASN A 108 -6.37 5.08 5.84
C ASN A 108 -5.56 4.86 7.11
N VAL A 109 -6.21 4.72 8.27
CA VAL A 109 -5.54 4.43 9.55
C VAL A 109 -4.75 3.12 9.48
N ARG A 110 -5.34 2.06 8.88
CA ARG A 110 -4.63 0.79 8.64
C ARG A 110 -3.43 0.98 7.73
N GLN A 111 -3.60 1.74 6.65
CA GLN A 111 -2.55 2.01 5.69
C GLN A 111 -1.37 2.74 6.35
N GLU A 112 -1.65 3.77 7.16
CA GLU A 112 -0.64 4.54 7.89
C GLU A 112 0.12 3.67 8.88
N ALA A 113 -0.58 2.95 9.76
CA ALA A 113 0.06 2.07 10.75
C ALA A 113 0.96 1.01 10.10
N ARG A 114 0.50 0.42 8.98
CA ARG A 114 1.30 -0.55 8.22
C ARG A 114 2.53 0.09 7.59
N LEU A 115 2.37 1.28 7.00
CA LEU A 115 3.50 2.00 6.40
C LEU A 115 4.54 2.35 7.45
N ASP A 116 4.15 2.71 8.68
CA ASP A 116 5.07 2.98 9.78
C ASP A 116 5.90 1.73 10.15
N LEU A 117 5.28 0.56 10.26
CA LEU A 117 5.97 -0.70 10.53
C LEU A 117 6.99 -1.04 9.44
N VAL A 118 6.56 -0.96 8.18
CA VAL A 118 7.43 -1.23 7.03
C VAL A 118 8.57 -0.21 6.99
N GLN A 119 8.28 1.07 7.17
CA GLN A 119 9.28 2.13 7.15
C GLN A 119 10.30 1.96 8.29
N ALA A 120 9.88 1.57 9.49
CA ALA A 120 10.79 1.26 10.59
C ALA A 120 11.73 0.10 10.24
N ALA A 121 11.19 -1.00 9.72
CA ALA A 121 11.98 -2.17 9.32
C ALA A 121 13.02 -1.82 8.23
N PHE A 122 12.63 -1.03 7.22
CA PHE A 122 13.55 -0.58 6.18
C PHE A 122 14.55 0.45 6.67
N THR A 123 14.16 1.36 7.57
CA THR A 123 15.08 2.34 8.15
C THR A 123 16.19 1.63 8.93
N ASP A 124 15.84 0.64 9.75
CA ASP A 124 16.83 -0.13 10.51
C ASP A 124 17.75 -0.96 9.61
N HIS A 125 17.20 -1.57 8.56
CA HIS A 125 17.99 -2.26 7.55
C HIS A 125 18.97 -1.31 6.86
N TYR A 126 18.53 -0.12 6.42
CA TYR A 126 19.38 0.85 5.76
C TYR A 126 20.47 1.40 6.69
N ARG A 127 20.16 1.63 7.98
CA ARG A 127 21.19 2.01 8.96
C ARG A 127 22.29 0.96 9.11
N ALA A 128 21.93 -0.32 9.01
CA ALA A 128 22.88 -1.42 9.18
C ALA A 128 23.68 -1.72 7.91
N GLU A 129 23.04 -1.72 6.74
CA GLU A 129 23.60 -2.29 5.50
C GLU A 129 23.84 -1.26 4.39
N HIS A 130 23.16 -0.10 4.44
CA HIS A 130 23.20 0.94 3.41
C HIS A 130 23.22 2.38 3.99
N PRO A 131 24.10 2.68 4.96
CA PRO A 131 24.05 3.95 5.68
C PRO A 131 24.20 5.16 4.75
N GLU A 132 25.06 5.07 3.74
CA GLU A 132 25.28 6.12 2.73
C GLU A 132 24.03 6.42 1.90
N ALA A 133 23.23 5.39 1.59
CA ALA A 133 21.99 5.57 0.82
C ALA A 133 20.87 6.17 1.68
N LEU A 134 20.88 5.93 2.99
CA LEU A 134 19.92 6.54 3.91
C LEU A 134 20.15 8.05 4.02
N GLU A 135 21.40 8.48 4.05
CA GLU A 135 21.78 9.90 4.07
C GLU A 135 21.39 10.61 2.77
N GLU A 136 21.60 9.97 1.61
CA GLU A 136 21.23 10.52 0.30
C GLU A 136 19.71 10.67 0.13
N ILE A 137 18.92 9.69 0.60
CA ILE A 137 17.47 9.67 0.42
C ILE A 137 16.76 10.59 1.41
N HIS A 138 17.15 10.61 2.68
CA HIS A 138 16.42 11.33 3.74
C HIS A 138 17.16 12.53 4.33
N GLY A 139 18.38 12.84 3.89
CA GLY A 139 19.14 13.99 4.36
C GLY A 139 19.53 13.95 5.84
N THR A 140 19.33 12.83 6.53
CA THR A 140 19.73 12.68 7.93
C THR A 140 21.25 12.68 8.02
N GLN A 141 21.85 13.78 8.49
CA GLN A 141 23.27 13.76 8.89
C GLN A 141 23.45 12.69 9.96
N ALA A 142 24.31 11.69 9.72
CA ALA A 142 24.74 10.79 10.75
C ALA A 142 25.26 11.58 11.96
N THR A 143 24.52 11.55 13.07
CA THR A 143 25.14 11.83 14.37
C THR A 143 26.08 10.67 14.67
N ALA A 144 27.31 10.80 14.20
CA ALA A 144 28.44 10.05 14.71
C ALA A 144 28.59 10.37 16.20
N ALA A 145 28.13 9.47 17.06
CA ALA A 145 28.49 9.49 18.47
C ALA A 145 29.84 8.77 18.61
N ARG A 146 30.84 9.55 19.03
CA ARG A 146 32.18 9.11 19.45
C ARG A 146 32.13 8.35 20.77
#